data_AF-A0A972UM13-F1
#
_entry.id   AF-A0A972UM13-F1
#
_cell.length_a   1.000
_cell.length_b   1.000
_cell.length_c   1.000
_cell.angle_alpha   90.00
_cell.angle_beta   90.00
_cell.angle_gamma   90.00
#
_symmetry.space_group_name_H-M   'P 1'
#
loop_
_entity.id
_entity.type
_entity.pdbx_description
1 polymer ?
#
loop_
_entity_poly.entity_id
_entity_poly.type
_entity_poly.pdbx_seq_one_letter_code
_entity_poly.pdbx_strand_id
1 'polypeptide(L)'
;GNDTRALEAGAHAFAAVGGYGPLTKWGKTAEGDLSGVIELPMPVGIVGGATRAHPTAQLSLKIMGATTADRLGRVMAAVGLVQNFSAMRALATEGIQRGHMGLHARNVAISVGAVGEEIDAVAAAMVGQKTVREDIAREVLAEVRG
;
A
#
# COMPACT_ATOMS: atom_id res chain seq x y z
N GLY A 1 15.80 6.78 -16.28
CA GLY A 1 17.20 6.70 -16.70
C GLY A 1 18.21 7.09 -15.61
N ASN A 2 17.76 7.36 -14.37
CA ASN A 2 18.65 7.49 -13.21
C ASN A 2 18.97 6.11 -12.62
N ASP A 3 20.02 6.01 -11.82
CA ASP A 3 20.42 4.78 -11.13
C ASP A 3 19.52 4.55 -9.90
N THR A 4 18.65 3.54 -9.97
CA THR A 4 17.77 3.19 -8.85
C THR A 4 18.51 2.54 -7.69
N ARG A 5 19.63 1.85 -7.92
CA ARG A 5 20.38 1.19 -6.86
C ARG A 5 21.03 2.23 -5.93
N ALA A 6 21.54 3.32 -6.50
CA ALA A 6 22.08 4.42 -5.72
C ALA A 6 21.00 5.11 -4.86
N LEU A 7 19.79 5.26 -5.39
CA LEU A 7 18.65 5.81 -4.66
C LEU A 7 18.22 4.89 -3.52
N GLU A 8 18.02 3.60 -3.78
CA GLU A 8 17.61 2.62 -2.76
C GLU A 8 18.63 2.49 -1.64
N ALA A 9 19.92 2.40 -1.99
CA ALA A 9 21.00 2.31 -1.00
C ALA A 9 21.02 3.55 -0.10
N GLY A 10 20.90 4.75 -0.67
CA GLY A 10 20.85 6.00 0.09
C GLY A 10 19.62 6.10 0.99
N ALA A 11 18.44 5.77 0.44
CA ALA A 11 17.18 5.82 1.17
C ALA A 11 17.16 4.86 2.37
N HIS A 12 17.53 3.59 2.16
CA HIS A 12 17.52 2.59 3.23
C HIS A 12 18.64 2.79 4.25
N ALA A 13 19.82 3.26 3.84
CA ALA A 13 20.87 3.64 4.78
C ALA A 13 20.43 4.82 5.66
N PHE A 14 19.78 5.83 5.07
CA PHE A 14 19.23 6.96 5.81
C PHE A 14 18.12 6.54 6.78
N ALA A 15 17.25 5.64 6.36
CA ALA A 15 16.20 5.07 7.21
C ALA A 15 16.75 4.32 8.44
N ALA A 16 18.01 3.86 8.39
CA ALA A 16 18.66 3.13 9.47
C ALA A 16 19.45 4.01 10.45
N VAL A 17 19.52 5.33 10.23
CA VAL A 17 20.22 6.26 11.13
C VAL A 17 19.48 6.30 12.47
N GLY A 18 20.08 5.69 13.50
CA GLY A 18 19.48 5.57 14.83
C GLY A 18 18.53 4.37 15.00
N GLY A 19 18.54 3.42 14.06
CA GLY A 19 17.64 2.27 14.02
C GLY A 19 16.73 2.33 12.79
N TYR A 20 16.42 1.19 12.18
CA TYR A 20 15.63 1.15 10.95
C TYR A 20 14.19 1.60 11.21
N GLY A 21 13.81 2.73 10.60
CA GLY A 21 12.52 3.38 10.78
C GLY A 21 11.91 3.89 9.46
N PRO A 22 10.72 4.52 9.54
CA PRO A 22 10.05 5.05 8.37
C PRO A 22 10.74 6.31 7.83
N LEU A 23 10.79 6.44 6.51
CA LEU A 23 11.23 7.67 5.81
C LEU A 23 10.14 8.76 5.78
N THR A 24 8.90 8.41 6.09
CA THR A 24 7.75 9.31 6.14
C THR A 24 7.29 9.54 7.57
N LYS A 25 6.78 10.74 7.83
CA LYS A 25 6.10 11.11 9.08
C LYS A 25 4.70 11.57 8.74
N TRP A 26 3.72 11.03 9.46
CA TRP A 26 2.32 11.39 9.34
C TRP A 26 1.83 11.95 10.66
N GLY A 27 1.06 13.02 10.60
CA GLY A 27 0.50 13.70 11.75
C GLY A 27 -0.75 14.49 11.40
N LYS A 28 -1.26 15.22 12.38
CA LYS A 28 -2.43 16.09 12.21
C LYS A 28 -2.02 17.54 12.39
N THR A 29 -2.48 18.43 11.52
CA THR A 29 -2.26 19.88 11.68
C THR A 29 -3.10 20.44 12.82
N ALA A 30 -2.87 21.70 13.17
CA ALA A 30 -3.67 22.39 14.19
C ALA A 30 -5.15 22.52 13.78
N GLU A 31 -5.40 22.60 12.47
CA GLU A 31 -6.72 22.72 11.84
C GLU A 31 -7.44 21.36 11.72
N GLY A 32 -6.74 20.26 11.99
CA GLY A 32 -7.30 18.90 11.95
C GLY A 32 -7.01 18.13 10.66
N ASP A 33 -6.28 18.71 9.71
CA ASP A 33 -5.94 18.05 8.45
C ASP A 33 -4.84 17.00 8.62
N LEU A 34 -4.84 16.00 7.75
CA LEU A 34 -3.75 15.01 7.69
C LEU A 34 -2.52 15.64 7.00
N SER A 35 -1.39 15.63 7.69
CA SER A 35 -0.11 16.12 7.18
C SER A 35 0.89 14.99 7.02
N GLY A 36 1.50 14.88 5.84
CA GLY A 36 2.55 13.92 5.51
C GLY A 36 3.83 14.64 5.13
N VAL A 37 4.97 14.15 5.65
CA VAL A 37 6.31 14.64 5.33
C VAL A 37 7.18 13.45 4.93
N ILE A 38 8.06 13.66 3.95
CA ILE A 38 9.09 12.70 3.56
C ILE A 38 10.44 13.41 3.53
N GLU A 39 11.47 12.74 4.02
CA GLU A 39 12.86 13.20 3.94
C GLU A 39 13.75 12.00 3.61
N LEU A 40 14.56 12.12 2.56
CA LEU A 40 15.48 11.07 2.12
C LEU A 40 16.54 11.62 1.16
N PRO A 41 17.73 11.00 1.08
CA PRO A 41 18.72 11.31 0.07
C PRO A 41 18.17 11.09 -1.35
N MET A 42 18.39 12.05 -2.24
CA MET A 42 17.89 11.99 -3.62
C MET A 42 18.99 12.32 -4.65
N PRO A 43 20.06 11.50 -4.75
CA PRO A 43 21.13 11.70 -5.72
C PRO A 43 20.65 11.38 -7.14
N VAL A 44 20.01 12.36 -7.80
CA VAL A 44 19.50 12.24 -9.16
C VAL A 44 20.19 13.22 -10.10
N GLY A 45 20.27 12.85 -11.37
CA GLY A 45 20.80 13.69 -12.44
C GLY A 45 19.76 14.01 -13.50
N ILE A 46 19.90 15.20 -14.09
CA ILE A 46 19.20 15.59 -15.34
C ILE A 46 20.17 15.70 -16.52
N VAL A 47 21.48 15.64 -16.26
CA VAL A 47 22.55 15.65 -17.27
C VAL A 47 23.48 14.48 -16.98
N GLY A 48 23.77 13.66 -17.99
CA GLY A 48 24.75 12.56 -17.92
C GLY A 48 24.13 11.16 -17.77
N GLY A 49 24.89 10.15 -18.20
CA GLY A 49 24.45 8.75 -18.20
C GLY A 49 23.27 8.48 -19.14
N ALA A 50 22.43 7.50 -18.77
CA ALA A 50 21.26 7.10 -19.56
C ALA A 50 20.17 8.18 -19.64
N THR A 51 20.18 9.20 -18.78
CA THR A 51 19.22 10.32 -18.84
C THR A 51 19.37 11.17 -20.10
N ARG A 52 20.61 11.29 -20.63
CA ARG A 52 20.89 11.96 -21.91
C ARG A 52 20.96 10.99 -23.08
N ALA A 53 21.30 9.72 -22.87
CA ALA A 53 21.42 8.75 -23.97
C ALA A 53 20.06 8.15 -24.40
N HIS A 54 19.10 8.01 -23.49
CA HIS A 54 17.85 7.30 -23.76
C HIS A 54 16.72 8.27 -24.14
N PRO A 55 16.13 8.17 -25.35
CA PRO A 55 15.08 9.09 -25.82
C PRO A 55 13.88 9.20 -24.89
N THR A 56 13.39 8.07 -24.36
CA THR A 56 12.28 8.07 -23.38
C THR A 56 12.62 8.82 -22.10
N ALA A 57 13.86 8.72 -21.59
CA ALA A 57 14.24 9.43 -20.37
C ALA A 57 14.25 10.95 -20.57
N GLN A 58 14.72 11.41 -21.73
CA GLN A 58 14.65 12.83 -22.11
C GLN A 58 13.20 13.31 -22.25
N LEU A 59 12.35 12.52 -22.91
CA LEU A 59 10.93 12.84 -23.07
C LEU A 59 10.23 12.92 -21.72
N SER A 60 10.48 11.98 -20.80
CA SER A 60 9.93 12.01 -19.44
C SER A 60 10.33 13.28 -18.69
N LEU A 61 11.60 13.71 -18.75
CA LEU A 61 12.05 14.97 -18.14
C LEU A 61 11.33 16.18 -18.74
N LYS A 62 11.13 16.19 -20.05
CA LYS A 62 10.40 17.25 -20.76
C LYS A 62 8.92 17.32 -20.35
N ILE A 63 8.23 16.18 -20.27
CA ILE A 63 6.84 16.09 -19.82
C ILE A 63 6.69 16.61 -18.39
N MET A 64 7.62 16.25 -17.50
CA MET A 64 7.61 16.71 -16.10
C MET A 64 8.02 18.18 -15.93
N GLY A 65 8.60 18.81 -16.96
CA GLY A 65 9.16 20.16 -16.87
C GLY A 65 10.28 20.27 -15.81
N ALA A 66 11.03 19.20 -15.59
CA ALA A 66 12.11 19.17 -14.60
C ALA A 66 13.40 19.75 -15.22
N THR A 67 13.67 21.02 -14.92
CA THR A 67 14.84 21.76 -15.44
C THR A 67 16.08 21.67 -14.56
N THR A 68 15.95 21.15 -13.33
CA THR A 68 17.06 20.96 -12.38
C THR A 68 16.96 19.59 -11.71
N ALA A 69 18.12 19.07 -11.26
CA ALA A 69 18.18 17.82 -10.49
C ALA A 69 17.44 17.93 -9.15
N ASP A 70 17.52 19.08 -8.47
CA ASP A 70 16.76 19.37 -7.24
C ASP A 70 15.25 19.27 -7.50
N ARG A 71 14.74 19.90 -8.58
CA ARG A 71 13.32 19.83 -8.94
C ARG A 71 12.89 18.39 -9.21
N LEU A 72 13.69 17.63 -9.96
CA LEU A 72 13.43 16.21 -10.20
C LEU A 72 13.37 15.43 -8.88
N GLY A 73 14.32 15.66 -7.98
CA GLY A 73 14.37 15.00 -6.68
C GLY A 73 13.15 15.28 -5.81
N ARG A 74 12.70 16.55 -5.76
CA ARG A 74 11.48 16.95 -5.04
C ARG A 74 10.23 16.29 -5.62
N VAL A 75 10.11 16.22 -6.96
CA VAL A 75 9.01 15.53 -7.61
C VAL A 75 9.02 14.03 -7.25
N MET A 76 10.18 13.38 -7.30
CA MET A 76 10.31 11.96 -6.94
C MET A 76 9.97 11.71 -5.47
N ALA A 77 10.44 12.56 -4.55
CA ALA A 77 10.09 12.47 -3.13
C ALA A 77 8.57 12.65 -2.91
N ALA A 78 7.95 13.64 -3.57
CA ALA A 78 6.50 13.85 -3.50
C ALA A 78 5.71 12.65 -4.02
N VAL A 79 6.14 12.05 -5.14
CA VAL A 79 5.53 10.81 -5.66
C VAL A 79 5.66 9.67 -4.66
N GLY A 80 6.82 9.51 -4.02
CA GLY A 80 7.03 8.52 -2.95
C GLY A 80 6.09 8.72 -1.77
N LEU A 81 5.87 9.97 -1.34
CA LEU A 81 4.93 10.30 -0.27
C LEU A 81 3.48 9.96 -0.67
N VAL A 82 3.06 10.29 -1.90
CA VAL A 82 1.72 9.96 -2.42
C VAL A 82 1.51 8.45 -2.51
N GLN A 83 2.55 7.71 -2.93
CA GLN A 83 2.51 6.25 -2.98
C GLN A 83 2.38 5.65 -1.57
N ASN A 84 3.14 6.15 -0.61
CA ASN A 84 3.04 5.75 0.80
C ASN A 84 1.64 6.05 1.38
N PHE A 85 1.10 7.25 1.13
CA PHE A 85 -0.26 7.62 1.52
C PHE A 85 -1.30 6.66 0.95
N SER A 86 -1.21 6.37 -0.35
CA SER A 86 -2.17 5.51 -1.04
C SER A 86 -2.14 4.08 -0.47
N ALA A 87 -0.94 3.55 -0.18
CA ALA A 87 -0.78 2.25 0.45
C ALA A 87 -1.38 2.22 1.86
N MET A 88 -1.05 3.18 2.71
CA MET A 88 -1.63 3.26 4.06
C MET A 88 -3.14 3.44 4.04
N ARG A 89 -3.67 4.29 3.16
CA ARG A 89 -5.12 4.46 2.98
C ARG A 89 -5.77 3.15 2.55
N ALA A 90 -5.18 2.43 1.61
CA ALA A 90 -5.73 1.14 1.18
C ALA A 90 -5.73 0.10 2.31
N LEU A 91 -4.66 0.05 3.12
CA LEU A 91 -4.55 -0.84 4.28
C LEU A 91 -5.50 -0.47 5.43
N ALA A 92 -5.70 0.82 5.67
CA ALA A 92 -6.51 1.35 6.75
C ALA A 92 -8.01 1.47 6.41
N THR A 93 -8.40 1.32 5.13
CA THR A 93 -9.79 1.43 4.70
C THR A 93 -10.42 0.07 4.42
N GLU A 94 -11.74 0.00 4.56
CA GLU A 94 -12.52 -1.23 4.49
C GLU A 94 -12.44 -1.96 3.13
N GLY A 95 -11.98 -1.32 2.06
CA GLY A 95 -11.99 -1.91 0.71
C GLY A 95 -11.22 -3.24 0.63
N ILE A 96 -9.98 -3.26 1.15
CA ILE A 96 -9.17 -4.48 1.22
C ILE A 96 -9.73 -5.42 2.29
N GLN A 97 -10.11 -4.87 3.45
CA GLN A 97 -10.64 -5.67 4.57
C GLN A 97 -11.92 -6.43 4.17
N ARG A 98 -12.86 -5.85 3.42
CA ARG A 98 -14.08 -6.53 2.95
C ARG A 98 -13.78 -7.73 2.04
N GLY A 99 -12.84 -7.59 1.11
CA GLY A 99 -12.40 -8.70 0.27
C GLY A 99 -11.77 -9.83 1.09
N HIS A 100 -10.92 -9.47 2.06
CA HIS A 100 -10.34 -10.43 3.00
C HIS A 100 -11.36 -11.06 3.94
N MET A 101 -12.39 -10.32 4.38
CA MET A 101 -13.47 -10.83 5.24
C MET A 101 -14.32 -11.88 4.53
N GLY A 102 -14.55 -11.74 3.22
CA GLY A 102 -15.21 -12.78 2.43
C GLY A 102 -14.39 -14.07 2.38
N LEU A 103 -13.08 -13.97 2.12
CA LEU A 103 -12.18 -15.13 2.15
C LEU A 103 -12.07 -15.73 3.56
N HIS A 104 -11.98 -14.89 4.59
CA HIS A 104 -11.92 -15.32 5.97
C HIS A 104 -13.19 -16.06 6.38
N ALA A 105 -14.38 -15.55 6.01
CA ALA A 105 -15.66 -16.21 6.26
C ALA A 105 -15.73 -17.59 5.58
N ARG A 106 -15.26 -17.72 4.33
CA ARG A 106 -15.17 -19.03 3.65
C ARG A 106 -14.21 -19.98 4.36
N ASN A 107 -13.05 -19.49 4.82
CA ASN A 107 -12.10 -20.32 5.58
C ASN A 107 -12.69 -20.80 6.91
N VAL A 108 -13.45 -19.96 7.61
CA VAL A 108 -14.16 -20.34 8.84
C VAL A 108 -15.24 -21.37 8.54
N ALA A 109 -16.03 -21.19 7.46
CA ALA A 109 -17.03 -22.17 7.03
C ALA A 109 -16.39 -23.54 6.70
N ILE A 110 -15.26 -23.55 5.99
CA ILE A 110 -14.49 -24.78 5.70
C ILE A 110 -14.00 -25.43 7.00
N SER A 111 -13.51 -24.63 7.96
CA SER A 111 -12.97 -25.16 9.23
C SER A 111 -14.01 -25.89 10.10
N VAL A 112 -15.29 -25.52 9.98
CA VAL A 112 -16.39 -26.19 10.67
C VAL A 112 -17.00 -27.35 9.86
N GLY A 113 -16.43 -27.65 8.69
CA GLY A 113 -16.81 -28.80 7.86
C GLY A 113 -17.87 -28.52 6.81
N ALA A 114 -18.07 -27.25 6.40
CA ALA A 114 -18.89 -26.93 5.23
C ALA A 114 -18.20 -27.40 3.94
N VAL A 115 -18.96 -27.96 3.00
CA VAL A 115 -18.46 -28.47 1.72
C VAL A 115 -19.30 -27.98 0.54
N GLY A 116 -18.69 -27.84 -0.64
CA GLY A 116 -19.39 -27.44 -1.86
C GLY A 116 -20.15 -26.12 -1.71
N GLU A 117 -21.45 -26.13 -2.02
CA GLU A 117 -22.32 -24.94 -1.95
C GLU A 117 -22.58 -24.45 -0.51
N GLU A 118 -22.37 -25.30 0.51
CA GLU A 118 -22.53 -24.92 1.92
C GLU A 118 -21.53 -23.83 2.33
N ILE A 119 -20.33 -23.83 1.75
CA ILE A 119 -19.26 -22.87 2.10
C ILE A 119 -19.72 -21.45 1.83
N ASP A 120 -20.31 -21.22 0.65
CA ASP A 120 -20.74 -19.90 0.22
C ASP A 120 -22.02 -19.46 0.97
N ALA A 121 -22.93 -20.40 1.27
CA ALA A 121 -24.12 -20.13 2.08
C ALA A 121 -23.75 -19.72 3.52
N VAL A 122 -22.89 -20.48 4.19
CA VAL A 122 -22.46 -20.21 5.57
C VAL A 122 -21.62 -18.92 5.63
N ALA A 123 -20.72 -18.71 4.67
CA ALA A 123 -19.95 -17.48 4.58
C ALA A 123 -20.83 -16.25 4.37
N ALA A 124 -21.82 -16.32 3.47
CA ALA A 124 -22.75 -15.22 3.20
C ALA A 124 -23.59 -14.86 4.45
N ALA A 125 -24.08 -15.86 5.17
CA ALA A 125 -24.83 -15.66 6.42
C ALA A 125 -23.97 -14.97 7.50
N MET A 126 -22.73 -15.45 7.74
CA MET A 126 -21.82 -14.82 8.70
C MET A 126 -21.47 -13.37 8.33
N VAL A 127 -21.24 -13.11 7.04
CA VAL A 127 -20.96 -11.75 6.54
C VAL A 127 -22.18 -10.85 6.71
N GLY A 128 -23.39 -11.35 6.42
CA GLY A 128 -24.64 -10.64 6.64
C GLY A 128 -24.87 -10.26 8.11
N GLN A 129 -24.50 -11.15 9.03
CA GLN A 129 -24.55 -10.91 10.48
C GLN A 129 -23.38 -10.07 11.02
N LYS A 130 -22.43 -9.67 10.17
CA LYS A 130 -21.16 -8.99 10.53
C LYS A 130 -20.36 -9.71 11.62
N THR A 131 -20.56 -11.01 11.78
CA THR A 131 -19.97 -11.81 12.85
C THR A 131 -19.37 -13.07 12.24
N VAL A 132 -18.07 -13.05 11.99
CA VAL A 132 -17.32 -14.19 11.43
C VAL A 132 -16.64 -14.90 12.60
N ARG A 133 -17.29 -15.94 13.13
CA ARG A 133 -16.80 -16.75 14.25
C ARG A 133 -17.19 -18.21 14.05
N GLU A 134 -16.40 -19.10 14.64
CA GLU A 134 -16.56 -20.54 14.48
C GLU A 134 -17.85 -21.08 15.12
N ASP A 135 -18.29 -20.53 16.26
CA ASP A 135 -19.54 -20.89 16.93
C ASP A 135 -20.76 -20.60 16.04
N ILE A 136 -20.83 -19.38 15.48
CA ILE A 136 -21.86 -18.98 14.53
C ILE A 136 -21.81 -19.82 13.26
N ALA A 137 -20.61 -20.11 12.75
CA ALA A 137 -20.45 -20.94 11.56
C ALA A 137 -21.01 -22.36 11.77
N ARG A 138 -20.88 -22.94 12.97
CA ARG A 138 -21.47 -24.25 13.31
C ARG A 138 -22.99 -24.19 13.39
N GLU A 139 -23.55 -23.15 14.01
CA GLU A 139 -25.00 -22.93 14.09
C GLU A 139 -25.61 -22.79 12.70
N VAL A 140 -25.05 -21.91 11.87
CA VAL A 140 -25.51 -21.68 10.49
C VAL A 140 -25.34 -22.95 9.64
N LEU A 141 -24.24 -23.68 9.78
CA LEU A 141 -24.05 -24.94 9.05
C LEU A 141 -25.08 -26.00 9.45
N ALA A 142 -25.50 -26.04 10.72
CA ALA A 142 -26.58 -26.92 11.17
C ALA A 142 -27.92 -26.50 10.53
N GLU A 143 -28.25 -25.20 10.54
CA GLU A 143 -29.46 -24.69 9.89
C GLU A 143 -29.50 -24.98 8.38
N VAL A 144 -28.36 -24.88 7.69
CA VAL A 144 -28.25 -25.19 6.25
C VAL A 144 -28.49 -26.68 5.97
N ARG A 145 -28.15 -27.57 6.91
CA ARG A 145 -28.29 -29.03 6.77
C ARG A 145 -29.63 -29.58 7.25
N GLY A 146 -30.38 -28.84 8.06
CA GLY A 146 -31.68 -29.22 8.63
C GLY A 146 -31.63 -29.55 10.11
#